data_AF-A0A225DDB6-F1
#
_entry.id   AF-A0A225DDB6-F1
#
_cell.length_a   1.000
_cell.length_b   1.000
_cell.length_c   1.000
_cell.angle_alpha   90.00
_cell.angle_beta   90.00
_cell.angle_gamma   90.00
#
_symmetry.space_group_name_H-M   'P 1'
#
loop_
_entity.id
_entity.type
_entity.pdbx_description
1 polymer ?
#
loop_
_entity_poly.entity_id
_entity_poly.type
_entity_poly.pdbx_seq_one_letter_code
_entity_poly.pdbx_strand_id
1 'polypeptide(L)'
;MSAATFQSTVNIWSTLGVVGDMAFDGPLRATPFNLFSNGTPNIIGNAFTVTSGGNPEPSGNSALAGTATVGGSGIFAGILVNSKDYASYGTTNGPLNPTITLPDNSIGFLANMGYFFVNLPGPANVGDLVTYDPLTGNLNSITPTTSFTGTISTTTLTVSAVTAGQLAVGQIISGTGVTPGTRITALGTGTGYTGTYTISVSQTVGSATAMTAANQPAPAFAASAAYITTSAGVDTLHIATLTSGEVLIGQQVFGTGVAPNTVITAFGSGTGGTGTYTLNTSGQTVASSGSPEAMTGPSNLFVPNCVVDRYTTNTTGGLAVIKLTN
;
A
#
# COMPACT_ATOMS: atom_id res chain seq x y z
N MET A 1 3.04 -34.22 45.52
CA MET A 1 3.27 -33.81 44.13
C MET A 1 1.92 -33.49 43.50
N SER A 2 1.62 -32.22 43.24
CA SER A 2 0.40 -31.84 42.51
C SER A 2 0.64 -32.13 41.04
N ALA A 3 -0.03 -33.14 40.47
CA ALA A 3 0.05 -33.41 39.04
C ALA A 3 -0.53 -32.21 38.28
N ALA A 4 0.24 -31.66 37.34
CA ALA A 4 -0.29 -30.65 36.43
C ALA A 4 -1.43 -31.29 35.63
N THR A 5 -2.63 -30.69 35.70
CA THR A 5 -3.78 -31.14 34.92
C THR A 5 -3.52 -30.90 33.45
N PHE A 6 -3.48 -31.95 32.64
CA PHE A 6 -3.39 -31.84 31.19
C PHE A 6 -4.64 -31.14 30.64
N GLN A 7 -4.44 -30.32 29.61
CA GLN A 7 -5.50 -29.60 28.92
C GLN A 7 -6.55 -30.59 28.38
N SER A 8 -7.76 -30.57 28.95
CA SER A 8 -8.84 -31.52 28.66
C SER A 8 -9.83 -31.05 27.59
N THR A 9 -9.70 -29.80 27.13
CA THR A 9 -10.51 -29.23 26.05
C THR A 9 -9.63 -28.43 25.10
N VAL A 10 -9.68 -28.79 23.81
CA VAL A 10 -9.05 -28.05 22.71
C VAL A 10 -10.16 -27.44 21.86
N ASN A 11 -10.12 -26.13 21.64
CA ASN A 11 -11.03 -25.49 20.71
C ASN A 11 -10.56 -25.78 19.27
N ILE A 12 -11.21 -26.76 18.64
CA ILE A 12 -10.92 -27.20 17.28
C ILE A 12 -11.51 -26.29 16.19
N TRP A 13 -12.34 -25.32 16.59
CA TRP A 13 -12.94 -24.36 15.65
C TRP A 13 -12.05 -23.13 15.56
N SER A 14 -11.75 -22.67 14.34
CA SER A 14 -11.14 -21.35 14.11
C SER A 14 -11.99 -20.29 14.80
N THR A 15 -11.36 -19.40 15.56
CA THR A 15 -12.07 -18.33 16.26
C THR A 15 -12.48 -17.31 15.21
N LEU A 16 -13.78 -17.15 14.98
CA LEU A 16 -14.26 -16.18 14.00
C LEU A 16 -13.83 -14.77 14.40
N GLY A 17 -13.33 -14.02 13.42
CA GLY A 17 -12.99 -12.61 13.57
C GLY A 17 -11.58 -12.31 14.10
N VAL A 18 -10.67 -13.27 14.06
CA VAL A 18 -9.24 -13.02 14.30
C VAL A 18 -8.53 -12.76 12.97
N VAL A 19 -7.66 -11.75 12.93
CA VAL A 19 -6.86 -11.42 11.74
C VAL A 19 -6.01 -12.63 11.31
N GLY A 20 -6.02 -12.93 10.01
CA GLY A 20 -5.34 -14.08 9.40
C GLY A 20 -6.15 -15.37 9.39
N ASP A 21 -7.27 -15.45 10.11
CA ASP A 21 -8.14 -16.63 10.05
C ASP A 21 -9.02 -16.61 8.81
N MET A 22 -9.34 -17.82 8.31
CA MET A 22 -10.29 -17.99 7.21
C MET A 22 -11.69 -17.52 7.64
N ALA A 23 -12.35 -16.75 6.78
CA ALA A 23 -13.69 -16.24 7.05
C ALA A 23 -14.80 -17.16 6.54
N PHE A 24 -14.57 -17.83 5.41
CA PHE A 24 -15.55 -18.72 4.77
C PHE A 24 -14.87 -19.93 4.14
N ASP A 25 -15.59 -21.04 4.11
CA ASP A 25 -15.17 -22.22 3.37
C ASP A 25 -15.25 -21.95 1.86
N GLY A 26 -14.21 -22.32 1.14
CA GLY A 26 -14.10 -22.10 -0.29
C GLY A 26 -12.72 -22.48 -0.81
N PRO A 27 -12.42 -22.17 -2.09
CA PRO A 27 -11.10 -22.38 -2.64
C PRO A 27 -10.05 -21.61 -1.82
N LEU A 28 -9.09 -22.35 -1.27
CA LEU A 28 -8.01 -21.82 -0.44
C LEU A 28 -6.68 -22.23 -1.07
N ARG A 29 -5.77 -21.26 -1.21
CA ARG A 29 -4.37 -21.56 -1.53
C ARG A 29 -3.47 -20.72 -0.65
N ALA A 30 -2.69 -21.42 0.17
CA ALA A 30 -1.58 -20.85 0.92
C ALA A 30 -0.33 -21.70 0.73
N THR A 31 0.81 -21.04 0.67
CA THR A 31 2.12 -21.67 0.45
C THR A 31 3.06 -21.32 1.59
N PRO A 32 3.85 -22.28 2.11
CA PRO A 32 4.81 -22.01 3.17
C PRO A 32 6.02 -21.24 2.64
N PHE A 33 6.50 -20.27 3.41
CA PHE A 33 7.73 -19.51 3.19
C PHE A 33 8.49 -19.32 4.49
N ASN A 34 9.82 -19.25 4.41
CA ASN A 34 10.64 -18.72 5.49
C ASN A 34 10.46 -17.20 5.54
N LEU A 35 10.08 -16.67 6.70
CA LEU A 35 9.88 -15.24 6.88
C LEU A 35 11.18 -14.57 7.27
N PHE A 36 11.59 -13.54 6.54
CA PHE A 36 12.77 -12.75 6.87
C PHE A 36 12.56 -11.31 6.44
N SER A 37 12.30 -10.45 7.42
CA SER A 37 11.92 -9.04 7.23
C SER A 37 12.93 -8.05 7.81
N ASN A 38 14.09 -8.55 8.24
CA ASN A 38 15.29 -7.79 8.60
C ASN A 38 15.00 -6.62 9.55
N GLY A 39 14.33 -6.92 10.66
CA GLY A 39 13.96 -5.93 11.69
C GLY A 39 12.56 -5.33 11.56
N THR A 40 11.86 -5.56 10.44
CA THR A 40 10.42 -5.24 10.35
C THR A 40 9.60 -6.42 10.90
N PRO A 41 8.62 -6.18 11.78
CA PRO A 41 7.81 -7.27 12.35
C PRO A 41 7.03 -8.06 11.29
N ASN A 42 7.12 -9.40 11.31
CA ASN A 42 6.27 -10.25 10.47
C ASN A 42 4.88 -10.39 11.10
N ILE A 43 3.92 -9.59 10.67
CA ILE A 43 2.59 -9.53 11.30
C ILE A 43 1.59 -10.36 10.48
N ILE A 44 0.82 -11.22 11.17
CA ILE A 44 -0.30 -11.95 10.57
C ILE A 44 -1.35 -10.95 10.07
N GLY A 45 -1.83 -11.16 8.85
CA GLY A 45 -2.74 -10.24 8.14
C GLY A 45 -2.02 -9.23 7.25
N ASN A 46 -0.69 -9.16 7.27
CA ASN A 46 0.09 -8.31 6.36
C ASN A 46 0.45 -9.06 5.07
N ALA A 47 0.66 -8.28 4.00
CA ALA A 47 1.16 -8.74 2.72
C ALA A 47 2.67 -8.99 2.77
N PHE A 48 3.13 -9.96 1.98
CA PHE A 48 4.51 -10.35 1.83
C PHE A 48 4.90 -10.47 0.36
N THR A 49 6.17 -10.22 0.06
CA THR A 49 6.75 -10.44 -1.27
C THR A 49 8.02 -11.28 -1.19
N VAL A 50 8.37 -11.90 -2.32
CA VAL A 50 9.60 -12.69 -2.44
C VAL A 50 10.81 -11.75 -2.60
N THR A 51 11.85 -11.93 -1.78
CA THR A 51 13.02 -11.03 -1.70
C THR A 51 14.08 -11.24 -2.78
N SER A 52 14.25 -12.45 -3.32
CA SER A 52 14.95 -12.72 -4.60
C SER A 52 14.86 -14.20 -4.97
N GLY A 53 14.80 -14.52 -6.28
CA GLY A 53 15.17 -15.82 -6.83
C GLY A 53 14.30 -17.02 -6.46
N GLY A 54 13.01 -17.03 -6.78
CA GLY A 54 12.21 -18.24 -6.61
C GLY A 54 10.87 -18.17 -7.28
N ASN A 55 10.85 -18.38 -8.59
CA ASN A 55 9.68 -18.91 -9.27
C ASN A 55 9.05 -20.03 -8.42
N PRO A 56 7.72 -20.10 -8.22
CA PRO A 56 7.08 -21.24 -7.57
C PRO A 56 7.34 -22.58 -8.30
N GLU A 57 7.88 -22.54 -9.51
CA GLU A 57 8.35 -23.68 -10.29
C GLU A 57 9.90 -23.77 -10.31
N PRO A 58 10.50 -24.87 -9.82
CA PRO A 58 11.96 -24.98 -9.67
C PRO A 58 12.64 -25.27 -11.02
N SER A 59 13.16 -24.24 -11.67
CA SER A 59 14.14 -24.43 -12.76
C SER A 59 15.55 -24.05 -12.30
N GLY A 60 16.32 -25.08 -11.92
CA GLY A 60 17.77 -25.28 -12.07
C GLY A 60 18.82 -24.24 -11.67
N ASN A 61 18.52 -22.95 -11.49
CA ASN A 61 19.56 -21.93 -11.29
C ASN A 61 19.11 -20.64 -10.54
N SER A 62 18.18 -20.74 -9.60
CA SER A 62 17.73 -19.60 -8.77
C SER A 62 18.30 -19.65 -7.36
N ALA A 63 18.86 -18.53 -6.90
CA ALA A 63 19.42 -18.36 -5.56
C ALA A 63 18.32 -18.43 -4.47
N LEU A 64 18.47 -19.35 -3.51
CA LEU A 64 17.63 -19.56 -2.31
C LEU A 64 16.11 -19.33 -2.51
N ALA A 65 15.45 -20.28 -3.16
CA ALA A 65 13.99 -20.38 -3.16
C ALA A 65 13.44 -20.50 -1.72
N GLY A 66 12.37 -19.76 -1.41
CA GLY A 66 11.55 -20.01 -0.22
C GLY A 66 11.56 -18.93 0.87
N THR A 67 12.18 -17.77 0.67
CA THR A 67 12.14 -16.66 1.65
C THR A 67 11.20 -15.53 1.20
N ALA A 68 10.39 -15.02 2.13
CA ALA A 68 9.50 -13.88 1.93
C ALA A 68 9.77 -12.79 2.97
N THR A 69 9.68 -11.52 2.54
CA THR A 69 9.71 -10.35 3.42
C THR A 69 8.32 -9.76 3.54
N VAL A 70 8.02 -9.18 4.70
CA VAL A 70 6.83 -8.36 4.88
C VAL A 70 6.90 -7.14 3.95
N GLY A 71 5.78 -6.79 3.33
CA GLY A 71 5.73 -5.81 2.27
C GLY A 71 6.65 -6.19 1.10
N GLY A 72 7.47 -5.25 0.67
CA GLY A 72 8.39 -5.29 -0.45
C GLY A 72 7.76 -5.00 -1.81
N SER A 73 8.62 -4.74 -2.79
CA SER A 73 8.26 -4.51 -4.19
C SER A 73 8.49 -5.74 -5.09
N GLY A 74 8.83 -6.88 -4.48
CA GLY A 74 9.02 -8.15 -5.19
C GLY A 74 7.71 -8.75 -5.69
N ILE A 75 7.78 -9.99 -6.18
CA ILE A 75 6.58 -10.75 -6.57
C ILE A 75 5.71 -10.95 -5.32
N PHE A 76 4.41 -10.67 -5.44
CA PHE A 76 3.45 -10.89 -4.36
C PHE A 76 3.44 -12.37 -3.95
N ALA A 77 3.89 -12.63 -2.72
CA ALA A 77 4.03 -13.98 -2.19
C ALA A 77 2.76 -14.44 -1.47
N GLY A 78 1.99 -13.50 -0.90
CA GLY A 78 0.70 -13.75 -0.24
C GLY A 78 0.47 -12.87 0.98
N ILE A 79 -0.64 -13.12 1.66
CA ILE A 79 -0.95 -12.54 2.98
C ILE A 79 -0.64 -13.58 4.05
N LEU A 80 0.05 -13.20 5.13
CA LEU A 80 0.33 -14.12 6.22
C LEU A 80 -0.96 -14.47 6.97
N VAL A 81 -1.30 -15.76 7.02
CA VAL A 81 -2.58 -16.28 7.55
C VAL A 81 -2.34 -17.40 8.57
N ASN A 82 -3.39 -18.09 9.02
CA ASN A 82 -3.34 -19.21 9.97
C ASN A 82 -2.84 -18.81 11.36
N SER A 83 -3.52 -17.86 12.00
CA SER A 83 -3.09 -17.34 13.31
C SER A 83 -2.91 -18.43 14.40
N LYS A 84 -3.68 -19.51 14.32
CA LYS A 84 -3.64 -20.63 15.27
C LYS A 84 -2.44 -21.57 15.10
N ASP A 85 -1.86 -21.67 13.91
CA ASP A 85 -0.64 -22.46 13.69
C ASP A 85 0.55 -21.85 14.45
N TYR A 86 0.42 -20.57 14.81
CA TYR A 86 1.44 -19.76 15.46
C TYR A 86 1.12 -19.41 16.92
N ALA A 87 0.07 -19.99 17.49
CA ALA A 87 -0.40 -19.66 18.83
C ALA A 87 0.64 -19.91 19.95
N SER A 88 1.71 -20.66 19.65
CA SER A 88 2.83 -20.90 20.57
C SER A 88 3.89 -19.78 20.61
N TYR A 89 3.82 -18.80 19.71
CA TYR A 89 4.72 -17.64 19.77
C TYR A 89 4.23 -16.64 20.81
N GLY A 90 5.18 -16.05 21.53
CA GLY A 90 4.94 -15.00 22.51
C GLY A 90 5.73 -13.74 22.20
N THR A 91 5.62 -12.74 23.07
CA THR A 91 6.39 -11.49 22.95
C THR A 91 7.73 -11.59 23.64
N THR A 92 8.69 -10.73 23.28
CA THR A 92 9.98 -10.60 23.99
C THR A 92 9.81 -10.26 25.48
N ASN A 93 8.70 -9.60 25.83
CA ASN A 93 8.36 -9.24 27.21
C ASN A 93 7.60 -10.34 27.97
N GLY A 94 7.38 -11.49 27.34
CA GLY A 94 6.61 -12.59 27.92
C GLY A 94 6.33 -13.67 26.87
N PRO A 95 6.96 -14.86 26.98
CA PRO A 95 6.75 -15.98 26.06
C PRO A 95 5.31 -16.51 26.00
N LEU A 96 4.46 -16.14 26.97
CA LEU A 96 3.04 -16.52 27.03
C LEU A 96 2.09 -15.38 26.64
N ASN A 97 2.63 -14.19 26.34
CA ASN A 97 1.78 -13.08 25.93
C ASN A 97 1.28 -13.33 24.50
N PRO A 98 -0.02 -13.13 24.22
CA PRO A 98 -0.55 -13.33 22.88
C PRO A 98 0.13 -12.37 21.90
N THR A 99 0.48 -12.88 20.73
CA THR A 99 1.11 -12.10 19.66
C THR A 99 0.53 -12.51 18.31
N ILE A 100 0.43 -11.54 17.40
CA ILE A 100 0.18 -11.78 15.98
C ILE A 100 1.47 -11.62 15.15
N THR A 101 2.60 -11.42 15.82
CA THR A 101 3.89 -11.18 15.20
C THR A 101 4.75 -12.43 15.29
N LEU A 102 5.31 -12.85 14.16
CA LEU A 102 6.27 -13.94 14.06
C LEU A 102 7.71 -13.42 14.01
N PRO A 103 8.66 -14.12 14.65
CA PRO A 103 10.07 -13.78 14.52
C PRO A 103 10.59 -14.11 13.12
N ASP A 104 11.67 -13.44 12.70
CA ASP A 104 12.40 -13.83 11.50
C ASP A 104 12.92 -15.27 11.62
N ASN A 105 13.05 -15.94 10.47
CA ASN A 105 13.37 -17.36 10.30
C ASN A 105 12.27 -18.33 10.75
N SER A 106 11.08 -17.83 11.08
CA SER A 106 9.89 -18.67 11.22
C SER A 106 9.34 -19.08 9.86
N ILE A 107 8.53 -20.15 9.85
CA ILE A 107 7.81 -20.58 8.63
C ILE A 107 6.40 -19.99 8.68
N GLY A 108 6.07 -19.15 7.70
CA GLY A 108 4.77 -18.53 7.50
C GLY A 108 3.99 -19.14 6.35
N PHE A 109 2.67 -19.25 6.46
CA PHE A 109 1.77 -19.62 5.38
C PHE A 109 1.24 -18.34 4.74
N LEU A 110 1.59 -18.13 3.48
CA LEU A 110 1.21 -16.96 2.71
C LEU A 110 0.08 -17.33 1.75
N ALA A 111 -1.09 -16.72 1.93
CA ALA A 111 -2.28 -16.98 1.15
C ALA A 111 -2.39 -16.09 -0.10
N ASN A 112 -2.72 -16.72 -1.23
CA ASN A 112 -2.91 -16.06 -2.53
C ASN A 112 -4.32 -16.30 -3.08
N MET A 113 -5.13 -17.09 -2.38
CA MET A 113 -6.52 -17.36 -2.73
C MET A 113 -7.31 -17.72 -1.47
N GLY A 114 -8.52 -17.18 -1.34
CA GLY A 114 -9.43 -17.48 -0.24
C GLY A 114 -10.08 -16.24 0.37
N TYR A 115 -10.78 -16.44 1.48
CA TYR A 115 -11.44 -15.40 2.25
C TYR A 115 -10.80 -15.29 3.63
N PHE A 116 -10.23 -14.14 3.96
CA PHE A 116 -9.50 -13.97 5.21
C PHE A 116 -9.94 -12.73 5.96
N PHE A 117 -9.98 -12.85 7.28
CA PHE A 117 -10.10 -11.71 8.16
C PHE A 117 -8.80 -10.91 8.15
N VAL A 118 -8.91 -9.61 7.91
CA VAL A 118 -7.78 -8.67 7.95
C VAL A 118 -8.20 -7.40 8.67
N ASN A 119 -7.22 -6.59 9.06
CA ASN A 119 -7.49 -5.26 9.59
C ASN A 119 -7.20 -4.21 8.51
N LEU A 120 -8.19 -3.38 8.20
CA LEU A 120 -8.01 -2.20 7.35
C LEU A 120 -7.91 -0.96 8.24
N PRO A 121 -6.93 -0.07 8.04
CA PRO A 121 -6.66 1.06 8.95
C PRO A 121 -7.61 2.24 8.77
N GLY A 122 -8.50 2.21 7.77
CA GLY A 122 -9.39 3.32 7.44
C GLY A 122 -10.71 2.85 6.84
N PRO A 123 -11.59 3.81 6.47
CA PRO A 123 -12.87 3.51 5.85
C PRO A 123 -12.67 2.64 4.59
N ALA A 124 -13.49 1.59 4.47
CA ALA A 124 -13.56 0.73 3.31
C ALA A 124 -15.01 0.50 2.92
N ASN A 125 -15.25 0.21 1.64
CA ASN A 125 -16.53 -0.28 1.14
C ASN A 125 -16.35 -1.68 0.55
N VAL A 126 -17.44 -2.46 0.55
CA VAL A 126 -17.45 -3.74 -0.16
C VAL A 126 -17.23 -3.47 -1.66
N GLY A 127 -16.30 -4.21 -2.26
CA GLY A 127 -15.86 -4.02 -3.63
C GLY A 127 -14.64 -3.11 -3.81
N ASP A 128 -14.16 -2.47 -2.73
CA ASP A 128 -12.88 -1.74 -2.78
C ASP A 128 -11.72 -2.70 -3.09
N LEU A 129 -10.76 -2.22 -3.88
CA LEU A 129 -9.52 -2.94 -4.13
C LEU A 129 -8.66 -2.94 -2.86
N VAL A 130 -7.92 -4.02 -2.65
CA VAL A 130 -6.97 -4.11 -1.54
C VAL A 130 -5.58 -3.75 -2.03
N THR A 131 -4.90 -2.94 -1.25
CA THR A 131 -3.51 -2.55 -1.46
C THR A 131 -2.69 -2.89 -0.22
N TYR A 132 -1.37 -2.87 -0.32
CA TYR A 132 -0.49 -3.08 0.81
C TYR A 132 0.68 -2.10 0.79
N ASP A 133 1.13 -1.68 1.96
CA ASP A 133 2.34 -0.88 2.11
C ASP A 133 3.60 -1.76 1.87
N PRO A 134 4.48 -1.43 0.92
CA PRO A 134 5.69 -2.19 0.61
C PRO A 134 6.75 -2.14 1.72
N LEU A 135 6.52 -1.45 2.84
CA LEU A 135 7.47 -1.45 3.95
C LEU A 135 6.95 -2.25 5.12
N THR A 136 5.70 -2.02 5.48
CA THR A 136 5.08 -2.66 6.65
C THR A 136 4.28 -3.90 6.27
N GLY A 137 3.92 -4.07 5.00
CA GLY A 137 2.96 -5.07 4.53
C GLY A 137 1.52 -4.77 4.95
N ASN A 138 1.26 -3.65 5.64
CA ASN A 138 -0.06 -3.34 6.14
C ASN A 138 -1.04 -3.20 4.97
N LEU A 139 -2.20 -3.84 5.09
CA LEU A 139 -3.24 -3.74 4.09
C LEU A 139 -3.99 -2.42 4.19
N ASN A 140 -4.48 -1.96 3.05
CA ASN A 140 -5.30 -0.79 2.89
C ASN A 140 -6.37 -1.06 1.83
N SER A 141 -7.44 -0.27 1.85
CA SER A 141 -8.45 -0.27 0.80
C SER A 141 -8.35 0.98 -0.05
N ILE A 142 -8.67 0.82 -1.33
CA ILE A 142 -8.88 1.94 -2.24
C ILE A 142 -10.09 1.63 -3.11
N THR A 143 -10.94 2.64 -3.34
CA THR A 143 -12.10 2.45 -4.24
C THR A 143 -11.63 2.04 -5.64
N PRO A 144 -12.34 1.15 -6.37
CA PRO A 144 -11.86 0.65 -7.66
C PRO A 144 -11.92 1.72 -8.76
N THR A 145 -12.82 2.69 -8.61
CA THR A 145 -13.03 3.77 -9.56
C THR A 145 -13.22 5.08 -8.82
N THR A 146 -12.41 6.08 -9.16
CA THR A 146 -12.65 7.46 -8.76
C THR A 146 -13.83 8.00 -9.53
N SER A 147 -14.76 8.65 -8.83
CA SER A 147 -15.92 9.31 -9.43
C SER A 147 -15.84 10.81 -9.15
N PHE A 148 -16.01 11.62 -10.18
CA PHE A 148 -15.83 13.05 -10.12
C PHE A 148 -16.69 13.78 -11.15
N THR A 149 -16.82 15.09 -11.00
CA THR A 149 -17.47 15.96 -11.99
C THR A 149 -16.43 16.87 -12.61
N GLY A 150 -16.43 16.99 -13.94
CA GLY A 150 -15.49 17.87 -14.63
C GLY A 150 -15.91 18.31 -16.02
N THR A 151 -15.13 19.23 -16.58
CA THR A 151 -15.21 19.72 -17.97
C THR A 151 -13.85 19.53 -18.65
N ILE A 152 -13.85 19.45 -19.98
CA ILE A 152 -12.60 19.32 -20.75
C ILE A 152 -12.55 20.40 -21.81
N SER A 153 -11.43 21.10 -21.89
CA SER A 153 -11.08 22.00 -23.00
C SER A 153 -9.67 21.66 -23.46
N THR A 154 -9.52 21.32 -24.73
CA THR A 154 -8.28 20.78 -25.31
C THR A 154 -7.75 19.59 -24.49
N THR A 155 -6.56 19.69 -23.92
CA THR A 155 -5.94 18.68 -23.05
C THR A 155 -6.08 19.02 -21.57
N THR A 156 -6.91 20.00 -21.20
CA THR A 156 -7.11 20.40 -19.80
C THR A 156 -8.46 19.89 -19.31
N LEU A 157 -8.42 18.91 -18.42
CA LEU A 157 -9.55 18.47 -17.61
C LEU A 157 -9.66 19.38 -16.38
N THR A 158 -10.82 19.99 -16.14
CA THR A 158 -11.10 20.75 -14.92
C THR A 158 -12.06 19.95 -14.05
N VAL A 159 -11.63 19.56 -12.85
CA VAL A 159 -12.41 18.79 -11.88
C VAL A 159 -12.99 19.72 -10.83
N SER A 160 -14.31 19.81 -10.77
CA SER A 160 -15.04 20.69 -9.86
C SER A 160 -15.49 20.01 -8.57
N ALA A 161 -15.64 18.69 -8.58
CA ALA A 161 -15.99 17.90 -7.39
C ALA A 161 -15.49 16.47 -7.53
N VAL A 162 -15.02 15.86 -6.44
CA VAL A 162 -14.71 14.42 -6.36
C VAL A 162 -15.67 13.78 -5.38
N THR A 163 -16.41 12.79 -5.84
CA THR A 163 -17.43 12.08 -5.05
C THR A 163 -16.83 10.89 -4.30
N ALA A 164 -15.88 10.19 -4.91
CA ALA A 164 -15.11 9.11 -4.28
C ALA A 164 -13.77 8.92 -5.00
N GLY A 165 -12.76 8.46 -4.27
CA GLY A 165 -11.43 8.15 -4.82
C GLY A 165 -10.51 9.37 -4.99
N GLN A 166 -9.42 9.16 -5.72
CA GLN A 166 -8.39 10.16 -6.01
C GLN A 166 -7.96 10.06 -7.47
N LEU A 167 -7.77 11.20 -8.11
CA LEU A 167 -7.23 11.31 -9.45
C LEU A 167 -5.70 11.18 -9.42
N ALA A 168 -5.11 10.51 -10.39
CA ALA A 168 -3.66 10.36 -10.49
C ALA A 168 -3.21 10.24 -11.95
N VAL A 169 -1.94 10.55 -12.21
CA VAL A 169 -1.32 10.34 -13.53
C VAL A 169 -1.39 8.85 -13.91
N GLY A 170 -1.69 8.58 -15.18
CA GLY A 170 -1.81 7.24 -15.75
C GLY A 170 -3.23 6.67 -15.73
N GLN A 171 -4.13 7.22 -14.91
CA GLN A 171 -5.53 6.79 -14.86
C GLN A 171 -6.23 7.04 -16.19
N ILE A 172 -7.04 6.07 -16.62
CA ILE A 172 -7.91 6.19 -17.78
C ILE A 172 -9.21 6.85 -17.32
N ILE A 173 -9.56 7.97 -17.92
CA ILE A 173 -10.81 8.67 -17.67
C ILE A 173 -11.90 8.18 -18.63
N SER A 174 -13.14 8.15 -18.14
CA SER A 174 -14.32 7.75 -18.90
C SER A 174 -15.51 8.58 -18.46
N GLY A 175 -16.44 8.83 -19.38
CA GLY A 175 -17.60 9.67 -19.13
C GLY A 175 -18.25 10.08 -20.45
N THR A 176 -19.45 10.66 -20.39
CA THR A 176 -20.14 11.12 -21.62
C THR A 176 -19.34 12.25 -22.26
N GLY A 177 -19.04 12.13 -23.56
CA GLY A 177 -18.21 13.08 -24.29
C GLY A 177 -16.70 12.92 -24.09
N VAL A 178 -16.25 11.95 -23.26
CA VAL A 178 -14.84 11.61 -23.12
C VAL A 178 -14.47 10.52 -24.12
N THR A 179 -13.50 10.79 -24.97
CA THR A 179 -12.94 9.87 -25.94
C THR A 179 -12.34 8.65 -25.22
N PRO A 180 -12.72 7.41 -25.59
CA PRO A 180 -12.17 6.21 -24.98
C PRO A 180 -10.65 6.17 -24.99
N GLY A 181 -10.04 5.69 -23.90
CA GLY A 181 -8.59 5.60 -23.77
C GLY A 181 -7.89 6.91 -23.41
N THR A 182 -8.63 7.99 -23.16
CA THR A 182 -8.04 9.23 -22.63
C THR A 182 -7.43 8.98 -21.25
N ARG A 183 -6.21 9.45 -21.01
CA ARG A 183 -5.46 9.27 -19.76
C ARG A 183 -5.06 10.60 -19.15
N ILE A 184 -4.96 10.66 -17.82
CA ILE A 184 -4.30 11.78 -17.13
C ILE A 184 -2.78 11.64 -17.33
N THR A 185 -2.14 12.70 -17.80
CA THR A 185 -0.69 12.76 -18.08
C THR A 185 0.05 13.71 -17.15
N ALA A 186 -0.64 14.67 -16.54
CA ALA A 186 -0.11 15.53 -15.49
C ALA A 186 -1.26 16.08 -14.63
N LEU A 187 -0.92 16.61 -13.46
CA LEU A 187 -1.92 16.98 -12.46
C LEU A 187 -2.24 18.47 -12.41
N GLY A 188 -1.60 19.31 -13.24
CA GLY A 188 -1.89 20.74 -13.29
C GLY A 188 -1.91 21.42 -11.91
N THR A 189 -3.09 21.89 -11.48
CA THR A 189 -3.33 22.43 -10.13
C THR A 189 -4.02 21.44 -9.19
N GLY A 190 -4.46 20.29 -9.69
CA GLY A 190 -5.03 19.21 -8.88
C GLY A 190 -3.98 18.51 -8.04
N THR A 191 -4.39 18.05 -6.85
CA THR A 191 -3.59 17.26 -5.91
C THR A 191 -4.20 15.88 -5.68
N GLY A 192 -4.78 15.34 -6.76
CA GLY A 192 -5.61 14.13 -6.74
C GLY A 192 -7.08 14.34 -6.37
N TYR A 193 -7.53 15.59 -6.19
CA TYR A 193 -8.94 15.94 -5.96
C TYR A 193 -9.45 16.98 -6.97
N THR A 194 -10.11 18.05 -6.51
CA THR A 194 -10.51 19.17 -7.38
C THR A 194 -9.28 19.92 -7.90
N GLY A 195 -9.36 20.47 -9.10
CA GLY A 195 -8.26 21.17 -9.76
C GLY A 195 -8.22 20.91 -11.25
N THR A 196 -7.19 21.37 -11.94
CA THR A 196 -6.99 21.08 -13.37
C THR A 196 -6.02 19.93 -13.56
N TYR A 197 -6.19 19.13 -14.60
CA TYR A 197 -5.36 17.98 -14.94
C TYR A 197 -5.07 18.02 -16.44
N THR A 198 -3.88 17.61 -16.85
CA THR A 198 -3.53 17.42 -18.27
C THR A 198 -3.92 16.00 -18.69
N ILE A 199 -4.53 15.87 -19.87
CA ILE A 199 -4.93 14.58 -20.45
C ILE A 199 -4.24 14.30 -21.79
N SER A 200 -4.21 13.02 -22.19
CA SER A 200 -3.48 12.56 -23.38
C SER A 200 -4.16 12.89 -24.71
N VAL A 201 -5.47 13.15 -24.72
CA VAL A 201 -6.27 13.37 -25.94
C VAL A 201 -6.91 14.74 -25.88
N SER A 202 -6.65 15.58 -26.88
CA SER A 202 -7.31 16.88 -27.03
C SER A 202 -8.78 16.67 -27.42
N GLN A 203 -9.70 17.21 -26.62
CA GLN A 203 -11.14 17.07 -26.83
C GLN A 203 -11.92 18.20 -26.14
N THR A 204 -13.25 18.16 -26.19
CA THR A 204 -14.09 19.16 -25.52
C THR A 204 -15.31 18.51 -24.88
N VAL A 205 -15.45 18.72 -23.57
CA VAL A 205 -16.65 18.42 -22.78
C VAL A 205 -17.10 19.74 -22.17
N GLY A 206 -18.01 20.42 -22.87
CA GLY A 206 -18.36 21.82 -22.59
C GLY A 206 -19.26 22.05 -21.38
N SER A 207 -19.76 21.01 -20.73
CA SER A 207 -20.61 21.10 -19.54
C SER A 207 -20.14 20.13 -18.46
N ALA A 208 -20.28 20.53 -17.20
CA ALA A 208 -19.86 19.74 -16.05
C ALA A 208 -20.58 18.40 -16.08
N THR A 209 -19.80 17.33 -16.21
CA THR A 209 -20.31 15.97 -16.46
C THR A 209 -19.71 15.02 -15.44
N ALA A 210 -20.49 14.05 -14.98
CA ALA A 210 -20.00 12.96 -14.16
C ALA A 210 -19.05 12.06 -14.98
N MET A 211 -17.84 11.89 -14.46
CA MET A 211 -16.76 11.11 -15.06
C MET A 211 -16.22 10.12 -14.02
N THR A 212 -15.59 9.07 -14.52
CA THR A 212 -14.92 8.06 -13.71
C THR A 212 -13.47 7.90 -14.15
N ALA A 213 -12.57 7.64 -13.22
CA ALA A 213 -11.20 7.23 -13.49
C ALA A 213 -10.93 5.90 -12.80
N ALA A 214 -10.44 4.90 -13.53
CA ALA A 214 -10.07 3.62 -12.91
C ALA A 214 -8.90 3.85 -11.95
N ASN A 215 -9.06 3.47 -10.68
CA ASN A 215 -8.03 3.73 -9.69
C ASN A 215 -6.78 2.92 -10.00
N GLN A 216 -5.67 3.61 -9.87
CA GLN A 216 -4.35 3.02 -9.76
C GLN A 216 -3.99 3.09 -8.27
N PRO A 217 -3.09 2.23 -7.78
CA PRO A 217 -2.54 2.45 -6.45
C PRO A 217 -1.92 3.85 -6.47
N ALA A 218 -2.05 4.60 -5.38
CA ALA A 218 -1.44 5.94 -5.30
C ALA A 218 0.01 5.81 -5.77
N PRO A 219 0.40 6.52 -6.85
CA PRO A 219 1.73 6.32 -7.38
C PRO A 219 2.68 6.95 -6.37
N ALA A 220 3.55 6.13 -5.78
CA ALA A 220 4.71 6.58 -5.06
C ALA A 220 5.39 7.54 -5.98
N PHE A 221 5.68 8.73 -5.47
CA PHE A 221 6.70 9.51 -6.11
C PHE A 221 7.96 8.65 -6.13
N ALA A 222 8.62 8.57 -7.28
CA ALA A 222 9.98 8.10 -7.39
C ALA A 222 10.77 9.27 -7.94
N ALA A 223 11.72 9.75 -7.15
CA ALA A 223 12.66 10.76 -7.57
C ALA A 223 14.00 10.08 -7.82
N SER A 224 14.55 10.21 -9.03
CA SER A 224 15.92 9.73 -9.29
C SER A 224 16.98 10.71 -8.78
N ALA A 225 16.57 11.94 -8.46
CA ALA A 225 17.44 12.97 -7.91
C ALA A 225 16.67 13.77 -6.85
N ALA A 226 16.90 13.41 -5.58
CA ALA A 226 16.39 14.09 -4.41
C ALA A 226 17.42 14.17 -3.28
N TYR A 227 17.24 15.12 -2.38
CA TYR A 227 18.08 15.31 -1.19
C TYR A 227 17.29 16.02 -0.09
N ILE A 228 17.69 15.86 1.17
CA ILE A 228 17.06 16.50 2.33
C ILE A 228 18.08 17.43 2.99
N THR A 229 17.68 18.66 3.27
CA THR A 229 18.49 19.60 4.04
C THR A 229 17.71 20.16 5.22
N THR A 230 18.41 20.45 6.30
CA THR A 230 17.86 21.20 7.43
C THR A 230 18.22 22.68 7.32
N SER A 231 17.24 23.56 7.51
CA SER A 231 17.47 24.99 7.72
C SER A 231 16.57 25.51 8.82
N ALA A 232 17.12 26.28 9.77
CA ALA A 232 16.39 26.81 10.93
C ALA A 232 15.57 25.75 11.71
N GLY A 233 16.05 24.51 11.75
CA GLY A 233 15.37 23.40 12.42
C GLY A 233 14.24 22.74 11.62
N VAL A 234 14.03 23.14 10.37
CA VAL A 234 13.03 22.56 9.46
C VAL A 234 13.74 21.71 8.41
N ASP A 235 13.36 20.44 8.31
CA ASP A 235 13.85 19.55 7.26
C ASP A 235 13.02 19.73 5.98
N THR A 236 13.71 19.92 4.86
CA THR A 236 13.11 20.13 3.54
C THR A 236 13.62 19.09 2.56
N LEU A 237 12.70 18.29 2.02
CA LEU A 237 12.94 17.42 0.89
C LEU A 237 12.98 18.25 -0.39
N HIS A 238 14.04 18.09 -1.17
CA HIS A 238 14.22 18.68 -2.48
C HIS A 238 14.14 17.58 -3.52
N ILE A 239 13.24 17.71 -4.48
CA ILE A 239 13.10 16.79 -5.61
C ILE A 239 13.49 17.54 -6.88
N ALA A 240 14.67 17.22 -7.41
CA ALA A 240 15.21 17.81 -8.63
C ALA A 240 14.73 17.08 -9.89
N THR A 241 14.51 15.77 -9.80
CA THR A 241 13.96 14.97 -10.90
C THR A 241 13.00 13.94 -10.37
N LEU A 242 11.74 14.07 -10.77
CA LEU A 242 10.68 13.10 -10.48
C LEU A 242 10.52 12.20 -11.70
N THR A 243 10.80 10.90 -11.53
CA THR A 243 10.73 9.91 -12.61
C THR A 243 9.35 9.26 -12.72
N SER A 244 8.59 9.18 -11.64
CA SER A 244 7.20 8.73 -11.65
C SER A 244 6.44 9.19 -10.41
N GLY A 245 5.10 9.15 -10.49
CA GLY A 245 4.21 9.44 -9.38
C GLY A 245 4.12 10.90 -8.99
N GLU A 246 3.50 11.16 -7.85
CA GLU A 246 3.24 12.49 -7.33
C GLU A 246 3.59 12.54 -5.84
N VAL A 247 4.17 13.66 -5.43
CA VAL A 247 4.57 13.93 -4.05
C VAL A 247 3.42 14.63 -3.32
N LEU A 248 2.77 13.96 -2.38
CA LEU A 248 1.59 14.46 -1.66
C LEU A 248 1.89 14.68 -0.16
N ILE A 249 1.15 15.60 0.48
CA ILE A 249 1.20 15.77 1.94
C ILE A 249 0.67 14.50 2.62
N GLY A 250 1.34 14.09 3.69
CA GLY A 250 1.07 12.87 4.44
C GLY A 250 1.81 11.64 3.92
N GLN A 251 2.46 11.73 2.75
CA GLN A 251 3.32 10.66 2.25
C GLN A 251 4.60 10.59 3.06
N GLN A 252 4.99 9.37 3.42
CA GLN A 252 6.33 9.12 3.95
C GLN A 252 7.38 9.28 2.84
N VAL A 253 8.63 9.49 3.23
CA VAL A 253 9.78 9.60 2.33
C VAL A 253 10.73 8.47 2.68
N PHE A 254 11.22 7.80 1.64
CA PHE A 254 12.19 6.73 1.73
C PHE A 254 13.40 7.08 0.87
N GLY A 255 14.56 6.62 1.31
CA GLY A 255 15.83 6.83 0.63
C GLY A 255 16.96 6.40 1.55
N THR A 256 18.13 6.13 0.98
CA THR A 256 19.32 5.85 1.78
C THR A 256 19.60 7.02 2.71
N GLY A 257 19.75 6.76 4.01
CA GLY A 257 19.99 7.81 5.01
C GLY A 257 18.76 8.62 5.45
N VAL A 258 17.58 8.41 4.85
CA VAL A 258 16.32 9.02 5.31
C VAL A 258 15.90 8.35 6.63
N ALA A 259 15.61 9.16 7.66
CA ALA A 259 15.23 8.59 8.95
C ALA A 259 13.86 7.88 8.86
N PRO A 260 13.62 6.82 9.66
CA PRO A 260 12.31 6.20 9.75
C PRO A 260 11.22 7.22 10.09
N ASN A 261 10.01 7.01 9.58
CA ASN A 261 8.84 7.88 9.80
C ASN A 261 9.01 9.34 9.32
N THR A 262 9.90 9.60 8.36
CA THR A 262 10.01 10.91 7.71
C THR A 262 8.81 11.14 6.79
N VAL A 263 7.94 12.09 7.09
CA VAL A 263 6.66 12.35 6.41
C VAL A 263 6.60 13.77 5.89
N ILE A 264 6.01 13.95 4.71
CA ILE A 264 5.75 15.25 4.10
C ILE A 264 4.59 15.93 4.83
N THR A 265 4.82 17.10 5.41
CA THR A 265 3.83 17.83 6.22
C THR A 265 3.26 19.04 5.50
N ALA A 266 3.97 19.59 4.52
CA ALA A 266 3.52 20.72 3.72
C ALA A 266 4.23 20.77 2.36
N PHE A 267 3.55 21.39 1.40
CA PHE A 267 4.17 21.79 0.13
C PHE A 267 5.06 23.02 0.35
N GLY A 268 6.24 23.02 -0.27
CA GLY A 268 7.12 24.18 -0.41
C GLY A 268 6.92 24.81 -1.79
N SER A 269 7.95 24.77 -2.63
CA SER A 269 7.84 25.21 -4.03
C SER A 269 7.22 24.17 -4.96
N GLY A 270 7.14 22.91 -4.53
CA GLY A 270 6.55 21.82 -5.31
C GLY A 270 5.02 21.74 -5.11
N THR A 271 4.31 21.35 -6.16
CA THR A 271 2.85 21.08 -6.14
C THR A 271 2.57 19.68 -6.69
N GLY A 272 3.17 18.66 -6.07
CA GLY A 272 3.05 17.27 -6.54
C GLY A 272 4.18 16.78 -7.45
N GLY A 273 5.04 17.68 -7.93
CA GLY A 273 6.11 17.39 -8.88
C GLY A 273 7.52 17.53 -8.33
N THR A 274 8.43 18.06 -9.15
CA THR A 274 9.71 18.58 -8.68
C THR A 274 9.48 19.82 -7.80
N GLY A 275 10.46 20.13 -6.94
CA GLY A 275 10.36 21.25 -6.00
C GLY A 275 10.67 20.83 -4.58
N THR A 276 10.28 21.66 -3.62
CA THR A 276 10.54 21.43 -2.20
C THR A 276 9.30 21.07 -1.40
N TYR A 277 9.50 20.28 -0.36
CA TYR A 277 8.47 19.71 0.52
C TYR A 277 8.98 19.73 1.96
N THR A 278 8.16 20.20 2.89
CA THR A 278 8.51 20.23 4.33
C THR A 278 8.27 18.86 4.95
N LEU A 279 9.16 18.44 5.84
CA LEU A 279 9.09 17.15 6.51
C LEU A 279 8.69 17.29 7.99
N ASN A 280 8.27 16.20 8.63
CA ASN A 280 7.92 16.14 10.05
C ASN A 280 9.16 16.02 10.97
N THR A 281 10.36 15.90 10.41
CA THR A 281 11.62 15.77 11.15
C THR A 281 12.31 17.12 11.33
N SER A 282 13.27 17.17 12.26
CA SER A 282 14.16 18.31 12.46
C SER A 282 15.60 17.82 12.63
N GLY A 283 16.52 18.27 11.77
CA GLY A 283 17.95 17.95 11.86
C GLY A 283 18.41 16.82 10.94
N GLN A 284 17.58 16.34 10.01
CA GLN A 284 17.96 15.33 9.04
C GLN A 284 18.59 15.98 7.79
N THR A 285 19.80 15.55 7.44
CA THR A 285 20.44 15.89 6.16
C THR A 285 20.78 14.60 5.42
N VAL A 286 20.34 14.49 4.17
CA VAL A 286 20.51 13.30 3.32
C VAL A 286 20.91 13.75 1.92
N ALA A 287 22.00 13.17 1.39
CA ALA A 287 22.58 13.54 0.10
C ALA A 287 22.87 15.07 -0.02
N SER A 288 23.09 15.56 -1.24
CA SER A 288 23.27 17.00 -1.49
C SER A 288 22.85 17.38 -2.91
N SER A 289 22.69 18.67 -3.19
CA SER A 289 22.36 19.14 -4.54
C SER A 289 23.40 18.79 -5.61
N GLY A 290 24.68 18.66 -5.23
CA GLY A 290 25.77 18.25 -6.14
C GLY A 290 25.90 16.73 -6.31
N SER A 291 25.22 15.94 -5.48
CA SER A 291 25.18 14.48 -5.55
C SER A 291 23.85 14.00 -4.98
N PRO A 292 22.73 14.21 -5.70
CA PRO A 292 21.41 13.79 -5.24
C PRO A 292 21.26 12.28 -5.35
N GLU A 293 20.39 11.71 -4.54
CA GLU A 293 20.13 10.27 -4.50
C GLU A 293 18.67 9.96 -4.84
N ALA A 294 18.36 8.68 -5.04
CA ALA A 294 16.99 8.27 -5.27
C ALA A 294 16.19 8.31 -3.95
N MET A 295 14.99 8.89 -4.01
CA MET A 295 14.03 8.88 -2.90
C MET A 295 12.63 8.55 -3.41
N THR A 296 11.85 7.82 -2.61
CA THR A 296 10.50 7.37 -2.99
C THR A 296 9.47 7.63 -1.90
N GLY A 297 8.20 7.74 -2.29
CA GLY A 297 7.08 7.73 -1.34
C GLY A 297 6.60 6.31 -1.02
N PRO A 298 5.72 6.12 -0.02
CA PRO A 298 5.01 4.86 0.16
C PRO A 298 4.00 4.74 -0.99
N SER A 299 4.24 3.82 -1.91
CA SER A 299 3.21 3.37 -2.83
C SER A 299 2.54 2.21 -2.15
N ASN A 300 1.30 2.35 -1.70
CA ASN A 300 0.56 1.13 -1.46
C ASN A 300 0.47 0.39 -2.80
N LEU A 301 1.00 -0.83 -2.89
CA LEU A 301 0.94 -1.66 -4.08
C LEU A 301 -0.38 -2.42 -4.10
N PHE A 302 -0.92 -2.74 -5.28
CA PHE A 302 -2.11 -3.58 -5.31
C PHE A 302 -1.79 -4.98 -4.79
N VAL A 303 -2.67 -5.50 -3.94
CA VAL A 303 -2.76 -6.94 -3.73
C VAL A 303 -3.43 -7.51 -4.99
N PRO A 304 -2.77 -8.39 -5.76
CA PRO A 304 -3.32 -8.90 -7.01
C PRO A 304 -4.69 -9.55 -6.79
N ASN A 305 -5.65 -9.20 -7.66
CA ASN A 305 -6.98 -9.85 -7.71
C ASN A 305 -7.68 -9.93 -6.35
N CYS A 306 -7.53 -8.88 -5.54
CA CYS A 306 -8.04 -8.81 -4.17
C CYS A 306 -9.02 -7.66 -3.98
N VAL A 307 -10.15 -7.97 -3.34
CA VAL A 307 -11.21 -7.00 -3.02
C VAL A 307 -11.68 -7.15 -1.59
N VAL A 308 -12.20 -6.07 -1.03
CA VAL A 308 -12.95 -6.09 0.23
C VAL A 308 -14.30 -6.77 -0.02
N ASP A 309 -14.55 -7.90 0.65
CA ASP A 309 -15.77 -8.69 0.51
C ASP A 309 -16.81 -8.34 1.56
N ARG A 310 -16.38 -8.11 2.80
CA ARG A 310 -17.24 -7.63 3.89
C ARG A 310 -16.53 -6.61 4.75
N TYR A 311 -17.23 -5.54 5.06
CA TYR A 311 -16.78 -4.52 6.00
C TYR A 311 -17.98 -3.78 6.57
N THR A 312 -17.95 -3.47 7.87
CA THR A 312 -18.94 -2.58 8.46
C THR A 312 -18.47 -1.15 8.24
N THR A 313 -19.08 -0.44 7.29
CA THR A 313 -18.70 0.93 6.91
C THR A 313 -18.63 1.84 8.12
N ASN A 314 -17.45 2.41 8.35
CA ASN A 314 -17.15 3.32 9.45
C ASN A 314 -16.06 4.31 9.00
N THR A 315 -15.69 5.25 9.86
CA THR A 315 -14.68 6.28 9.57
C THR A 315 -13.28 5.97 10.11
N THR A 316 -13.10 4.88 10.85
CA THR A 316 -11.90 4.62 11.68
C THR A 316 -11.08 3.41 11.27
N GLY A 317 -11.57 2.58 10.34
CA GLY A 317 -10.96 1.28 10.08
C GLY A 317 -11.51 0.17 10.98
N GLY A 318 -10.98 -1.03 10.80
CA GLY A 318 -11.25 -2.19 11.64
C GLY A 318 -11.19 -3.51 10.88
N LEU A 319 -11.80 -4.52 11.49
CA LEU A 319 -11.86 -5.87 10.95
C LEU A 319 -12.69 -5.90 9.65
N ALA A 320 -12.10 -6.48 8.62
CA ALA A 320 -12.70 -6.70 7.30
C ALA A 320 -12.52 -8.16 6.89
N VAL A 321 -13.33 -8.60 5.93
CA VAL A 321 -13.03 -9.80 5.14
C VAL A 321 -12.61 -9.36 3.76
N ILE A 322 -11.46 -9.85 3.31
CA ILE A 322 -11.00 -9.71 1.94
C ILE A 322 -11.15 -11.02 1.19
N LYS A 323 -11.34 -10.91 -0.13
CA LYS A 323 -11.38 -12.03 -1.05
C LYS A 323 -10.18 -11.94 -1.98
N LEU A 324 -9.30 -12.93 -1.88
CA LEU A 324 -8.19 -13.17 -2.79
C LEU A 324 -8.62 -14.15 -3.87
N THR A 325 -8.37 -13.82 -5.14
CA THR A 325 -8.55 -14.72 -6.27
C THR A 325 -7.24 -14.87 -7.03
N ASN A 326 -6.96 -16.06 -7.57
CA ASN A 326 -5.78 -16.32 -8.38
C ASN A 326 -6.19 -16.67 -9.80
#